data_AF-A0A2V8WHB2-F1
#
_entry.id   AF-A0A2V8WHB2-F1
#
_cell.length_a   1.000
_cell.length_b   1.000
_cell.length_c   1.000
_cell.angle_alpha   90.00
_cell.angle_beta   90.00
_cell.angle_gamma   90.00
#
_symmetry.space_group_name_H-M   'P 1'
#
loop_
_entity.id
_entity.type
_entity.pdbx_description
1 polymer ?
#
loop_
_entity_poly.entity_id
_entity_poly.type
_entity_poly.pdbx_seq_one_letter_code
_entity_poly.pdbx_strand_id
1 'polypeptide(L)'
;MQAESLVKHAPTGNYVLIAGSPNAEDAKVLHDAQMSVLRTYIDRGDIKVIADGYTKDWLASEAYLFMLKAIDSTQGKIAAVLASNDGLAGGAIQALREHKLAGKVAVSGQDADLAAVICIAQGTQTMTVYKPVVNEAVRAAEEAVHLAKGEKAHADGTMSNGKIKVPTILLKPVLVTKDNIKTTVVKDGFQTLKSINQALPADQQIK
;
A
#
# COMPACT_ATOMS: atom_id res chain seq x y z
N MET A 1 -7.16 -3.99 -4.54
CA MET A 1 -6.10 -4.78 -3.86
C MET A 1 -5.95 -4.44 -2.38
N GLN A 2 -5.55 -3.23 -1.99
CA GLN A 2 -5.34 -2.88 -0.57
C GLN A 2 -6.63 -2.99 0.25
N ALA A 3 -7.68 -2.24 -0.12
CA ALA A 3 -8.98 -2.28 0.56
C ALA A 3 -9.60 -3.69 0.58
N GLU A 4 -9.60 -4.40 -0.56
CA GLU A 4 -10.09 -5.78 -0.65
C GLU A 4 -9.36 -6.73 0.30
N SER A 5 -8.04 -6.59 0.41
CA SER A 5 -7.25 -7.41 1.35
C SER A 5 -7.63 -7.10 2.79
N LEU A 6 -7.77 -5.83 3.16
CA LEU A 6 -8.15 -5.47 4.53
C LEU A 6 -9.55 -5.98 4.87
N VAL A 7 -10.52 -5.81 3.99
CA VAL A 7 -11.87 -6.37 4.16
C VAL A 7 -11.83 -7.89 4.39
N LYS A 8 -10.97 -8.62 3.68
CA LYS A 8 -10.83 -10.06 3.88
C LYS A 8 -10.29 -10.42 5.28
N HIS A 9 -9.38 -9.62 5.83
CA HIS A 9 -8.75 -9.88 7.13
C HIS A 9 -9.51 -9.27 8.31
N ALA A 10 -10.24 -8.19 8.08
CA ALA A 10 -11.00 -7.42 9.05
C ALA A 10 -12.36 -7.01 8.45
N PRO A 11 -13.29 -7.95 8.25
CA PRO A 11 -14.55 -7.70 7.53
C PRO A 11 -15.50 -6.74 8.24
N THR A 12 -15.30 -6.52 9.54
CA THR A 12 -16.06 -5.60 10.36
C THR A 12 -15.13 -4.81 11.28
N GLY A 13 -15.60 -3.65 11.75
CA GLY A 13 -14.96 -2.87 12.79
C GLY A 13 -14.48 -1.50 12.34
N ASN A 14 -13.63 -0.91 13.17
CA ASN A 14 -13.16 0.47 13.02
C ASN A 14 -11.97 0.53 12.06
N TYR A 15 -12.09 1.37 11.03
CA TYR A 15 -11.06 1.59 10.02
C TYR A 15 -10.47 2.98 10.14
N VAL A 16 -9.16 3.07 9.92
CA VAL A 16 -8.40 4.32 9.78
C VAL A 16 -7.84 4.37 8.37
N LEU A 17 -8.11 5.44 7.63
CA LEU A 17 -7.67 5.62 6.25
C LEU A 17 -6.59 6.70 6.24
N ILE A 18 -5.41 6.32 5.77
CA ILE A 18 -4.23 7.18 5.70
C ILE A 18 -3.85 7.30 4.22
N ALA A 19 -4.37 8.35 3.60
CA ALA A 19 -4.09 8.70 2.22
C ALA A 19 -2.71 9.38 2.09
N GLY A 20 -2.25 9.47 0.84
CA GLY A 20 -0.97 10.10 0.48
C GLY A 20 -0.97 11.62 0.60
N SER A 21 -0.10 12.27 -0.18
CA SER A 21 -0.04 13.73 -0.24
C SER A 21 -1.29 14.34 -0.86
N PRO A 22 -1.91 15.39 -0.26
CA PRO A 22 -3.09 16.04 -0.83
C PRO A 22 -2.79 16.76 -2.15
N ASN A 23 -1.51 17.06 -2.41
CA ASN A 23 -1.05 17.72 -3.63
C ASN A 23 -0.72 16.71 -4.76
N ALA A 24 -0.82 15.41 -4.49
CA ALA A 24 -0.48 14.36 -5.44
C ALA A 24 -1.76 13.75 -6.03
N GLU A 25 -1.88 13.77 -7.36
CA GLU A 25 -3.11 13.33 -8.03
C GLU A 25 -3.30 11.81 -7.96
N ASP A 26 -2.20 11.06 -7.99
CA ASP A 26 -2.16 9.63 -7.77
C ASP A 26 -2.66 9.23 -6.38
N ALA A 27 -2.39 10.04 -5.35
CA ALA A 27 -2.93 9.81 -4.00
C ALA A 27 -4.47 9.87 -3.99
N LYS A 28 -5.07 10.84 -4.70
CA LYS A 28 -6.53 10.96 -4.80
C LYS A 28 -7.14 9.81 -5.58
N VAL A 29 -6.55 9.48 -6.75
CA VAL A 29 -7.00 8.37 -7.59
C VAL A 29 -6.96 7.05 -6.80
N LEU A 30 -5.89 6.81 -6.05
CA LEU A 30 -5.77 5.62 -5.22
C LEU A 30 -6.81 5.62 -4.08
N HIS A 31 -6.98 6.75 -3.40
CA HIS A 31 -7.95 6.88 -2.31
C HIS A 31 -9.39 6.66 -2.80
N ASP A 32 -9.77 7.25 -3.93
CA ASP A 32 -11.09 7.07 -4.53
C ASP A 32 -11.34 5.61 -4.92
N ALA A 33 -10.32 4.94 -5.49
CA ALA A 33 -10.39 3.52 -5.80
C ALA A 33 -10.56 2.65 -4.54
N GLN A 34 -9.81 2.95 -3.47
CA GLN A 34 -9.95 2.28 -2.18
C GLN A 34 -11.35 2.49 -1.58
N MET A 35 -11.85 3.72 -1.58
CA MET A 35 -13.17 4.08 -1.08
C MET A 35 -14.29 3.42 -1.87
N SER A 36 -14.14 3.28 -3.19
CA SER A 36 -15.12 2.58 -4.03
C SER A 36 -15.35 1.13 -3.57
N VAL A 37 -14.29 0.45 -3.12
CA VAL A 37 -14.37 -0.91 -2.56
C VAL A 37 -15.04 -0.89 -1.18
N LEU A 38 -14.63 0.04 -0.31
CA LEU A 38 -15.12 0.09 1.07
C LEU A 38 -16.58 0.54 1.17
N ARG A 39 -17.10 1.29 0.19
CA ARG A 39 -18.42 1.93 0.26
C ARG A 39 -19.54 0.96 0.64
N THR A 40 -19.61 -0.22 0.02
CA THR A 40 -20.65 -1.21 0.34
C THR A 40 -20.56 -1.72 1.79
N TYR A 41 -19.35 -1.81 2.34
CA TYR A 41 -19.09 -2.24 3.72
C TYR A 41 -19.40 -1.16 4.75
N ILE A 42 -19.24 0.11 4.35
CA ILE A 42 -19.60 1.28 5.15
C ILE A 42 -21.13 1.44 5.16
N ASP A 43 -21.77 1.38 4.00
CA ASP A 43 -23.22 1.58 3.84
C ASP A 43 -24.03 0.52 4.61
N ARG A 44 -23.52 -0.71 4.72
CA ARG A 44 -24.13 -1.78 5.52
C ARG A 44 -23.83 -1.70 7.03
N GLY A 45 -22.94 -0.80 7.46
CA GLY A 45 -22.56 -0.59 8.85
C GLY A 45 -21.49 -1.54 9.40
N ASP A 46 -20.93 -2.42 8.57
CA ASP A 46 -19.90 -3.38 8.99
C ASP A 46 -18.56 -2.67 9.26
N ILE A 47 -18.22 -1.70 8.42
CA ILE A 47 -17.01 -0.89 8.57
C ILE A 47 -17.39 0.51 9.02
N LYS A 48 -16.80 0.95 10.13
CA LYS A 48 -16.90 2.33 10.59
C LYS A 48 -15.58 3.04 10.34
N VAL A 49 -15.60 4.05 9.48
CA VAL A 49 -14.45 4.94 9.28
C VAL A 49 -14.34 5.88 10.48
N ILE A 50 -13.25 5.75 11.23
CA ILE A 50 -12.95 6.57 12.42
C ILE A 50 -12.23 7.85 12.02
N ALA A 51 -11.29 7.72 11.09
CA ALA A 51 -10.52 8.82 10.56
C ALA A 51 -10.17 8.52 9.11
N ASP A 52 -10.21 9.55 8.29
CA ASP A 52 -9.86 9.55 6.87
C ASP A 52 -9.14 10.87 6.59
N GLY A 53 -7.89 10.79 6.12
CA GLY A 53 -7.09 11.98 5.88
C GLY A 53 -5.85 11.75 5.04
N TYR A 54 -5.43 12.83 4.39
CA TYR A 54 -4.19 12.92 3.63
C TYR A 54 -3.02 13.28 4.55
N THR A 55 -1.84 12.79 4.20
CA THR A 55 -0.60 13.02 4.94
C THR A 55 0.32 13.93 4.13
N LYS A 56 0.91 14.94 4.78
CA LYS A 56 1.83 15.84 4.08
C LYS A 56 2.99 15.06 3.49
N ASP A 57 3.24 15.23 2.19
CA ASP A 57 4.41 14.72 1.47
C ASP A 57 4.73 13.23 1.71
N TRP A 58 3.70 12.40 1.93
CA TRP A 58 3.86 10.97 2.22
C TRP A 58 4.72 10.66 3.46
N LEU A 59 4.82 11.62 4.40
CA LEU A 59 5.70 11.51 5.55
C LEU A 59 5.19 10.47 6.55
N ALA A 60 6.05 9.51 6.90
CA ALA A 60 5.77 8.51 7.93
C ALA A 60 5.46 9.14 9.30
N SER A 61 6.08 10.29 9.63
CA SER A 61 5.80 11.03 10.86
C SER A 61 4.37 11.57 10.93
N GLU A 62 3.79 11.96 9.79
CA GLU A 62 2.39 12.39 9.72
C GLU A 62 1.45 11.20 9.94
N ALA A 63 1.74 10.05 9.30
CA ALA A 63 0.98 8.83 9.52
C ALA A 63 1.04 8.36 10.98
N TYR A 64 2.21 8.44 11.62
CA TYR A 64 2.38 8.13 13.05
C TYR A 64 1.47 9.01 13.93
N LEU A 65 1.53 10.34 13.74
CA LEU A 65 0.70 11.27 14.51
C LEU A 65 -0.79 11.10 14.24
N PHE A 66 -1.16 10.82 13.00
CA PHE A 66 -2.54 10.53 12.60
C PHE A 66 -3.07 9.27 13.30
N MET A 67 -2.25 8.22 13.32
CA MET A 67 -2.58 6.95 13.95
C MET A 67 -2.72 7.07 15.47
N LEU A 68 -1.85 7.83 16.15
CA LEU A 68 -1.98 8.10 17.59
C LEU A 68 -3.34 8.71 17.94
N LYS A 69 -3.76 9.76 17.20
CA LYS A 69 -5.07 10.39 17.40
C LYS A 69 -6.23 9.39 17.21
N ALA A 70 -6.13 8.52 16.21
CA ALA A 70 -7.14 7.50 15.96
C ALA A 70 -7.20 6.46 17.10
N ILE A 71 -6.03 6.02 17.62
CA ILE A 71 -5.94 5.11 18.77
C ILE A 71 -6.61 5.75 19.99
N ASP A 72 -6.28 7.01 20.30
CA ASP A 72 -6.84 7.70 21.46
C ASP A 72 -8.37 7.84 21.35
N SER A 73 -8.88 8.27 20.19
CA SER A 73 -10.32 8.47 19.96
C SER A 73 -11.17 7.19 20.08
N THR A 74 -10.54 6.03 19.89
CA THR A 74 -11.21 4.71 19.90
C THR A 74 -10.82 3.85 21.09
N GLN A 75 -9.93 4.34 21.95
CA GLN A 75 -9.29 3.55 23.00
C GLN A 75 -8.65 2.26 22.45
N GLY A 76 -7.98 2.37 21.30
CA GLY A 76 -7.30 1.26 20.62
C GLY A 76 -8.21 0.26 19.91
N LYS A 77 -9.53 0.50 19.86
CA LYS A 77 -10.47 -0.37 19.13
C LYS A 77 -10.38 -0.07 17.63
N ILE A 78 -9.38 -0.63 16.96
CA ILE A 78 -9.14 -0.46 15.53
C ILE A 78 -8.97 -1.85 14.91
N ALA A 79 -9.67 -2.10 13.81
CA ALA A 79 -9.63 -3.38 13.10
C ALA A 79 -8.62 -3.32 11.95
N ALA A 80 -8.58 -2.20 11.22
CA ALA A 80 -7.67 -2.03 10.10
C ALA A 80 -7.18 -0.59 9.89
N VAL A 81 -5.98 -0.47 9.31
CA VAL A 81 -5.39 0.76 8.81
C VAL A 81 -5.15 0.60 7.31
N LEU A 82 -5.90 1.38 6.53
CA LEU A 82 -5.73 1.49 5.09
C LEU A 82 -4.68 2.58 4.79
N ALA A 83 -3.41 2.21 4.89
CA ALA A 83 -2.31 3.08 4.49
C ALA A 83 -2.00 2.92 3.00
N SER A 84 -1.85 4.05 2.31
CA SER A 84 -1.73 4.09 0.85
C SER A 84 -0.38 3.61 0.31
N ASN A 85 0.70 3.68 1.11
CA ASN A 85 1.99 3.08 0.78
C ASN A 85 2.72 2.54 2.02
N ASP A 86 3.88 1.94 1.80
CA ASP A 86 4.68 1.27 2.83
C ASP A 86 5.31 2.24 3.84
N GLY A 87 5.68 3.46 3.43
CA GLY A 87 6.18 4.48 4.34
C GLY A 87 5.13 4.94 5.36
N LEU A 88 3.90 5.20 4.89
CA LEU A 88 2.77 5.55 5.75
C LEU A 88 2.36 4.38 6.65
N ALA A 89 2.37 3.16 6.11
CA ALA A 89 2.14 1.94 6.88
C ALA A 89 3.16 1.81 8.02
N GLY A 90 4.44 2.06 7.75
CA GLY A 90 5.52 2.04 8.75
C GLY A 90 5.28 3.01 9.91
N GLY A 91 4.88 4.25 9.60
CA GLY A 91 4.51 5.24 10.62
C GLY A 91 3.32 4.80 11.48
N ALA A 92 2.27 4.28 10.85
CA ALA A 92 1.11 3.75 11.58
C ALA A 92 1.48 2.53 12.45
N ILE A 93 2.28 1.60 11.93
CA ILE A 93 2.74 0.41 12.66
C ILE A 93 3.59 0.80 13.87
N GLN A 94 4.38 1.88 13.79
CA GLN A 94 5.10 2.39 14.95
C GLN A 94 4.15 2.78 16.08
N ALA A 95 3.12 3.59 15.79
CA ALA A 95 2.11 3.97 16.78
C ALA A 95 1.36 2.74 17.33
N LEU A 96 0.98 1.80 16.45
CA LEU A 96 0.35 0.54 16.86
C LEU A 96 1.26 -0.28 17.79
N ARG A 97 2.57 -0.31 17.55
CA ARG A 97 3.54 -1.05 18.38
C ARG A 97 3.63 -0.47 19.78
N GLU A 98 3.70 0.85 19.92
CA GLU A 98 3.73 1.55 21.22
C GLU A 98 2.49 1.24 22.07
N HIS A 99 1.35 0.96 21.43
CA HIS A 99 0.10 0.58 22.09
C HIS A 99 -0.17 -0.94 22.11
N LYS A 100 0.80 -1.79 21.75
CA LYS A 100 0.67 -3.27 21.72
C LYS A 100 -0.46 -3.78 20.80
N LEU A 101 -0.70 -3.05 19.72
CA LEU A 101 -1.69 -3.33 18.68
C LEU A 101 -1.06 -3.84 17.37
N ALA A 102 0.25 -3.67 17.17
CA ALA A 102 0.95 -4.21 16.01
C ALA A 102 0.77 -5.73 15.91
N GLY A 103 0.43 -6.22 14.72
CA GLY A 103 0.09 -7.63 14.47
C GLY A 103 -1.33 -8.06 14.89
N LYS A 104 -2.10 -7.18 15.53
CA LYS A 104 -3.54 -7.37 15.81
C LYS A 104 -4.43 -6.59 14.85
N VAL A 105 -3.93 -5.44 14.38
CA VAL A 105 -4.60 -4.56 13.42
C VAL A 105 -4.10 -4.90 12.02
N ALA A 106 -5.03 -5.05 11.07
CA ALA A 106 -4.66 -5.29 9.67
C ALA A 106 -4.12 -3.99 9.05
N VAL A 107 -2.99 -4.04 8.35
CA VAL A 107 -2.36 -2.84 7.77
C VAL A 107 -1.99 -3.08 6.30
N SER A 108 -2.46 -2.22 5.40
CA SER A 108 -2.09 -2.26 3.98
C SER A 108 -0.87 -1.40 3.71
N GLY A 109 -0.25 -1.61 2.55
CA GLY A 109 0.79 -0.75 2.00
C GLY A 109 0.95 -0.95 0.50
N GLN A 110 1.98 -0.34 -0.07
CA GLN A 110 2.33 -0.35 -1.49
C GLN A 110 3.80 0.00 -1.61
N ASP A 111 4.45 -0.51 -2.67
CA ASP A 111 5.84 -0.31 -3.11
C ASP A 111 6.77 -1.51 -2.82
N ALA A 112 6.44 -2.33 -1.84
CA ALA A 112 7.21 -3.48 -1.39
C ALA A 112 8.63 -3.11 -0.91
N ASP A 113 8.70 -2.02 -0.13
CA ASP A 113 9.91 -1.60 0.55
C ASP A 113 10.44 -2.72 1.44
N LEU A 114 11.77 -2.81 1.57
CA LEU A 114 12.40 -3.86 2.40
C LEU A 114 11.82 -3.89 3.81
N ALA A 115 11.60 -2.72 4.42
CA ALA A 115 11.01 -2.59 5.76
C ALA A 115 9.57 -3.14 5.82
N ALA A 116 8.76 -2.91 4.80
CA ALA A 116 7.40 -3.45 4.72
C ALA A 116 7.40 -4.96 4.50
N VAL A 117 8.28 -5.48 3.63
CA VAL A 117 8.43 -6.94 3.43
C VAL A 117 8.86 -7.63 4.73
N ILE A 118 9.74 -7.01 5.51
CA ILE A 118 10.09 -7.47 6.86
C ILE A 118 8.88 -7.42 7.79
N CYS A 119 8.12 -6.31 7.80
CA CYS A 119 6.91 -6.20 8.63
C CYS A 119 5.86 -7.27 8.25
N ILE A 120 5.71 -7.59 6.96
CA ILE A 120 4.83 -8.66 6.46
C ILE A 120 5.33 -10.03 6.94
N ALA A 121 6.63 -10.31 6.85
CA ALA A 121 7.21 -11.55 7.36
C ALA A 121 6.98 -11.71 8.88
N GLN A 122 7.12 -10.63 9.64
CA GLN A 122 6.85 -10.55 11.08
C GLN A 122 5.35 -10.54 11.42
N GLY A 123 4.46 -10.37 10.44
CA GLY A 123 3.02 -10.29 10.62
C GLY A 123 2.50 -8.96 11.20
N THR A 124 3.31 -7.90 11.21
CA THR A 124 2.89 -6.57 11.68
C THR A 124 2.30 -5.69 10.58
N GLN A 125 2.53 -6.04 9.31
CA GLN A 125 1.84 -5.50 8.13
C GLN A 125 1.14 -6.66 7.40
N THR A 126 -0.08 -6.44 6.90
CA THR A 126 -0.89 -7.50 6.28
C THR A 126 -0.45 -7.78 4.85
N MET A 127 -0.20 -6.72 4.07
CA MET A 127 0.18 -6.82 2.68
C MET A 127 0.86 -5.54 2.20
N THR A 128 1.51 -5.66 1.05
CA THR A 128 1.92 -4.53 0.20
C THR A 128 1.53 -4.83 -1.24
N VAL A 129 1.44 -3.79 -2.06
CA VAL A 129 1.29 -3.90 -3.52
C VAL A 129 2.64 -3.65 -4.16
N TYR A 130 3.24 -4.72 -4.71
CA TYR A 130 4.47 -4.64 -5.48
C TYR A 130 4.19 -4.13 -6.89
N LYS A 131 4.95 -3.11 -7.30
CA LYS A 131 4.98 -2.57 -8.66
C LYS A 131 6.37 -2.86 -9.23
N PRO A 132 6.52 -3.71 -10.25
CA PRO A 132 7.83 -4.03 -10.82
C PRO A 132 8.47 -2.81 -11.51
N VAL A 133 9.20 -1.99 -10.74
CA VAL A 133 9.79 -0.72 -11.21
C VAL A 133 10.76 -0.94 -12.39
N VAL A 134 11.44 -2.09 -12.44
CA VAL A 134 12.29 -2.45 -13.58
C VAL A 134 11.47 -2.55 -14.87
N ASN A 135 10.30 -3.18 -14.82
CA ASN A 135 9.42 -3.28 -15.99
C ASN A 135 8.90 -1.90 -16.38
N GLU A 136 8.55 -1.06 -15.40
CA GLU A 136 8.13 0.32 -15.65
C GLU A 136 9.22 1.14 -16.35
N ALA A 137 10.45 1.08 -15.86
CA ALA A 137 11.59 1.78 -16.44
C ALA A 137 11.91 1.30 -17.86
N VAL A 138 11.92 -0.02 -18.09
CA VAL A 138 12.17 -0.61 -19.42
C VAL A 138 11.09 -0.16 -20.40
N ARG A 139 9.81 -0.27 -20.03
CA ARG A 139 8.70 0.14 -20.91
C ARG A 139 8.70 1.64 -21.19
N ALA A 140 9.00 2.46 -20.20
CA ALA A 140 9.15 3.90 -20.39
C ALA A 140 10.29 4.25 -21.36
N ALA A 141 11.44 3.57 -21.26
CA ALA A 141 12.58 3.77 -22.15
C ALA A 141 12.30 3.30 -23.58
N GLU A 142 11.69 2.13 -23.74
CA GLU A 142 11.25 1.62 -25.05
C GLU A 142 10.30 2.60 -25.73
N GLU A 143 9.31 3.10 -24.99
CA GLU A 143 8.31 4.02 -25.49
C GLU A 143 8.90 5.39 -25.85
N ALA A 144 9.83 5.90 -25.04
CA ALA A 144 10.55 7.13 -25.36
C ALA A 144 11.32 7.02 -26.69
N VAL A 145 11.97 5.88 -26.95
CA VAL A 145 12.66 5.63 -28.22
C VAL A 145 11.68 5.52 -29.39
N HIS A 146 10.54 4.86 -29.20
CA HIS A 146 9.49 4.72 -30.21
C HIS A 146 8.95 6.10 -30.64
N LEU A 147 8.60 6.93 -29.66
CA LEU A 147 8.14 8.30 -29.89
C LEU A 147 9.20 9.17 -30.54
N ALA A 148 10.47 9.05 -30.14
CA ALA A 148 11.57 9.79 -30.75
C ALA A 148 11.79 9.44 -32.24
N LYS A 149 11.40 8.24 -32.66
CA LYS A 149 11.41 7.81 -34.07
C LYS A 149 10.17 8.28 -34.85
N GLY A 150 9.26 9.03 -34.23
CA GLY A 150 8.01 9.49 -34.84
C GLY A 150 6.95 8.40 -34.94
N GLU A 151 7.13 7.29 -34.23
CA GLU A 151 6.19 6.18 -34.20
C GLU A 151 5.03 6.49 -33.24
N LYS A 152 3.90 5.80 -33.38
CA LYS A 152 2.69 6.08 -32.56
C LYS A 152 2.81 5.45 -31.19
N ALA A 153 2.35 6.15 -30.16
CA ALA A 153 2.45 5.64 -28.81
C ALA A 153 1.77 4.28 -28.62
N HIS A 154 2.43 3.34 -27.93
CA HIS A 154 1.75 2.14 -27.45
C HIS A 154 0.88 2.49 -26.24
N ALA A 155 -0.32 1.91 -26.18
CA ALA A 155 -1.22 2.12 -25.06
C ALA A 155 -2.14 0.92 -24.86
N ASP A 156 -2.37 0.57 -23.59
CA ASP A 156 -3.34 -0.45 -23.17
C ASP A 156 -4.71 0.18 -22.90
N GLY A 157 -4.76 1.51 -22.75
CA GLY A 157 -5.97 2.27 -22.50
C GLY A 157 -5.70 3.76 -22.46
N THR A 158 -6.56 4.50 -21.76
CA THR A 158 -6.40 5.94 -21.57
C THR A 158 -6.71 6.37 -20.15
N MET A 159 -5.93 7.31 -19.61
CA MET A 159 -6.24 8.01 -18.36
C MET A 159 -6.56 9.49 -18.63
N SER A 160 -7.57 10.03 -17.95
CA SER A 160 -7.88 11.46 -18.02
C SER A 160 -6.90 12.24 -17.16
N ASN A 161 -6.32 13.30 -17.71
CA ASN A 161 -5.58 14.30 -16.92
C ASN A 161 -6.42 15.57 -16.65
N GLY A 162 -7.74 15.48 -16.80
CA GLY A 162 -8.67 16.61 -16.68
C GLY A 162 -8.78 17.48 -17.95
N LYS A 163 -7.96 17.24 -18.97
CA LYS A 163 -8.02 17.95 -20.27
C LYS A 163 -8.23 17.01 -21.44
N ILE A 164 -7.46 15.93 -21.48
CA ILE A 164 -7.51 14.93 -22.54
C ILE A 164 -7.50 13.52 -21.94
N LYS A 165 -7.93 12.55 -22.76
CA LYS A 165 -7.68 11.12 -22.53
C LYS A 165 -6.28 10.79 -23.02
N VAL A 166 -5.32 10.73 -22.11
CA VAL A 166 -3.91 10.44 -22.40
C VAL A 166 -3.80 8.94 -22.68
N PRO A 167 -3.24 8.51 -23.83
CA PRO A 167 -2.87 7.10 -24.05
C PRO A 167 -1.92 6.62 -22.95
N THR A 168 -2.20 5.47 -22.36
CA THR A 168 -1.48 5.00 -21.16
C THR A 168 -1.16 3.51 -21.28
N ILE A 169 0.08 3.15 -20.94
CA ILE A 169 0.51 1.77 -20.72
C ILE A 169 0.25 1.45 -19.25
N LEU A 170 -0.54 0.41 -18.97
CA LEU A 170 -0.97 0.07 -17.62
C LEU A 170 -0.31 -1.23 -17.18
N LEU A 171 0.74 -1.10 -16.38
CA LEU A 171 1.43 -2.27 -15.82
C LEU A 171 0.64 -2.88 -14.67
N LYS A 172 0.67 -4.22 -14.60
CA LYS A 172 -0.09 -4.97 -13.61
C LYS A 172 0.64 -5.01 -12.26
N PRO A 173 0.06 -4.47 -11.17
CA PRO A 173 0.62 -4.62 -9.83
C PRO A 173 0.41 -6.04 -9.28
N VAL A 174 1.20 -6.42 -8.28
CA VAL A 174 1.19 -7.73 -7.63
C VAL A 174 0.93 -7.60 -6.14
N LEU A 175 -0.02 -8.40 -5.61
CA LEU A 175 -0.28 -8.44 -4.18
C LEU A 175 0.83 -9.24 -3.50
N VAL A 176 1.48 -8.67 -2.51
CA VAL A 176 2.48 -9.37 -1.70
C VAL A 176 1.95 -9.55 -0.29
N THR A 177 1.90 -10.81 0.13
CA THR A 177 1.57 -11.26 1.48
C THR A 177 2.69 -12.17 1.99
N LYS A 178 2.62 -12.57 3.26
CA LYS A 178 3.61 -13.48 3.86
C LYS A 178 3.84 -14.75 3.03
N ASP A 179 2.78 -15.28 2.42
CA ASP A 179 2.81 -16.55 1.69
C ASP A 179 3.53 -16.49 0.35
N ASN A 180 3.70 -15.30 -0.25
CA ASN A 180 4.22 -15.17 -1.60
C ASN A 180 5.42 -14.22 -1.74
N ILE A 181 6.06 -13.79 -0.64
CA ILE A 181 7.30 -13.00 -0.66
C ILE A 181 8.36 -13.66 -1.57
N LYS A 182 8.55 -14.98 -1.43
CA LYS A 182 9.54 -15.72 -2.23
C LYS A 182 9.24 -15.74 -3.71
N THR A 183 7.98 -15.89 -4.08
CA THR A 183 7.54 -16.10 -5.47
C THR A 183 7.27 -14.79 -6.21
N THR A 184 7.38 -13.65 -5.53
CA THR A 184 7.20 -12.30 -6.07
C THR A 184 8.51 -11.51 -5.95
N VAL A 185 8.65 -10.66 -4.94
CA VAL A 185 9.76 -9.71 -4.79
C VAL A 185 11.14 -10.36 -4.73
N VAL A 186 11.23 -11.58 -4.20
CA VAL A 186 12.51 -12.33 -4.19
C VAL A 186 12.79 -12.96 -5.54
N LYS A 187 11.80 -13.60 -6.16
CA LYS A 187 11.93 -14.24 -7.47
C LYS A 187 12.35 -13.23 -8.53
N ASP A 188 11.79 -12.03 -8.47
CA ASP A 188 12.05 -10.94 -9.41
C ASP A 188 13.35 -10.18 -9.08
N GLY A 189 14.06 -10.58 -8.01
CA GLY A 189 15.31 -9.95 -7.57
C GLY A 189 15.13 -8.54 -6.99
N PHE A 190 13.90 -8.09 -6.77
CA PHE A 190 13.58 -6.79 -6.21
C PHE A 190 14.01 -6.66 -4.74
N GLN A 191 13.84 -7.74 -3.98
CA GLN A 191 14.38 -7.90 -2.62
C GLN A 191 15.18 -9.20 -2.54
N THR A 192 16.14 -9.27 -1.61
CA THR A 192 16.90 -10.51 -1.39
C THR A 192 16.45 -11.21 -0.10
N LEU A 193 16.42 -12.55 -0.11
CA LEU A 193 16.19 -13.33 1.11
C LEU A 193 17.22 -13.00 2.19
N LYS A 194 18.46 -12.70 1.80
CA LYS A 194 19.52 -12.28 2.72
C LYS A 194 19.13 -11.00 3.46
N SER A 195 18.77 -9.95 2.74
CA SER A 195 18.36 -8.66 3.33
C SER A 195 17.14 -8.81 4.24
N ILE A 196 16.16 -9.63 3.83
CA ILE A 196 14.96 -9.89 4.62
C ILE A 196 15.32 -10.65 5.91
N ASN A 197 15.99 -11.80 5.78
CA ASN A 197 16.28 -12.70 6.92
C ASN A 197 17.29 -12.09 7.91
N GLN A 198 18.15 -11.17 7.48
CA GLN A 198 19.05 -10.44 8.38
C GLN A 198 18.31 -9.61 9.44
N ALA A 199 17.08 -9.15 9.14
CA ALA A 199 16.26 -8.39 10.06
C ALA A 199 15.23 -9.24 10.82
N LEU A 200 15.18 -10.56 10.57
CA LEU A 200 14.23 -11.47 11.18
C LEU A 200 14.90 -12.32 12.29
N PRO A 201 14.17 -12.58 13.39
CA PRO A 201 14.52 -13.65 14.33
C PRO A 201 14.73 -14.99 13.60
N ALA A 202 15.65 -15.83 14.11
CA ALA A 202 16.02 -17.09 13.45
C ALA A 202 14.82 -18.03 13.19
N ASP A 203 13.85 -18.04 14.09
CA ASP A 203 12.61 -18.82 14.01
C ASP A 203 11.58 -18.24 13.02
N GLN A 204 11.78 -17.01 12.54
CA GLN A 204 10.92 -16.32 11.58
C GLN A 204 11.54 -16.17 10.20
N GLN A 205 12.78 -16.62 10.01
CA GLN A 205 13.46 -16.53 8.71
C GLN A 205 12.72 -17.34 7.64
N ILE A 206 12.61 -16.73 6.46
CA ILE A 206 12.00 -17.33 5.28
C ILE A 206 12.99 -18.35 4.71
N LYS A 207 12.59 -19.63 4.74
CA LYS A 207 13.31 -20.76 4.11
C LYS A 207 13.06 -20.78 2.63
#